data_AF-A0A8I6WPA7-F1
#
_entry.id   AF-A0A8I6WPA7-F1
#
_cell.length_a   1.000
_cell.length_b   1.000
_cell.length_c   1.000
_cell.angle_alpha   90.00
_cell.angle_beta   90.00
_cell.angle_gamma   90.00
#
_symmetry.space_group_name_H-M   'P 1'
#
loop_
_entity.id
_entity.type
_entity.pdbx_description
1 polymer ?
#
loop_
_entity_poly.entity_id
_entity_poly.type
_entity_poly.pdbx_seq_one_letter_code
_entity_poly.pdbx_strand_id
1 'polypeptide(L)'
;MQNPNCKVMVDNCYGEFVETSEPPMVGADLIVGSLIKNPGGTIAPCGGYVAGNKDLVVAATARLSAPGLGVEFGSAPGHVMRAMFQGLFLAPQMVGEAVKGGLLIAQVMSAKGYEFNHFQGHHAMILYRLV
;
A
#
# COMPACT_ATOMS: atom_id res chain seq x y z
N MET A 1 19.72 -4.48 -20.70
CA MET A 1 18.71 -5.57 -20.78
C MET A 1 18.38 -6.00 -19.38
N GLN A 2 17.09 -6.12 -19.05
CA GLN A 2 16.61 -6.53 -17.72
C GLN A 2 16.70 -8.06 -17.62
N ASN A 3 17.16 -8.60 -16.49
CA ASN A 3 17.30 -10.05 -16.30
C ASN A 3 15.88 -10.69 -16.19
N PRO A 4 15.47 -11.56 -17.14
CA PRO A 4 14.12 -12.14 -17.12
C PRO A 4 13.88 -13.10 -15.93
N ASN A 5 14.94 -13.55 -15.26
CA ASN A 5 14.84 -14.41 -14.08
C ASN A 5 14.82 -13.62 -12.76
N CYS A 6 15.01 -12.29 -12.81
CA CYS A 6 14.97 -11.45 -11.61
C CYS A 6 13.53 -11.36 -11.10
N LYS A 7 13.34 -11.59 -9.79
CA LYS A 7 12.05 -11.37 -9.13
C LYS A 7 11.93 -9.91 -8.71
N VAL A 8 10.85 -9.27 -9.14
CA VAL A 8 10.57 -7.86 -8.87
C VAL A 8 9.61 -7.76 -7.69
N MET A 9 10.13 -7.31 -6.56
CA MET A 9 9.34 -6.94 -5.40
C MET A 9 9.20 -5.41 -5.35
N VAL A 10 7.99 -4.91 -5.10
CA VAL A 10 7.74 -3.48 -4.90
C VAL A 10 7.19 -3.26 -3.48
N ASP A 11 7.84 -2.38 -2.72
CA ASP A 11 7.23 -1.80 -1.52
C ASP A 11 6.17 -0.81 -1.97
N ASN A 12 4.90 -1.17 -1.77
CA ASN A 12 3.76 -0.44 -2.30
C ASN A 12 3.15 0.52 -1.27
N CYS A 13 3.80 0.73 -0.13
CA CYS A 13 3.33 1.63 0.90
C CYS A 13 3.01 3.02 0.33
N TYR A 14 1.83 3.55 0.68
CA TYR A 14 1.32 4.87 0.29
C TYR A 14 0.90 5.00 -1.18
N GLY A 15 1.13 3.97 -2.00
CA GLY A 15 0.68 3.91 -3.40
C GLY A 15 -0.67 3.23 -3.58
N GLU A 16 -1.16 2.50 -2.57
CA GLU A 16 -2.40 1.75 -2.69
C GLU A 16 -3.58 2.68 -2.98
N PHE A 17 -4.35 2.34 -4.03
CA PHE A 17 -5.55 3.05 -4.49
C PHE A 17 -5.34 4.49 -4.98
N VAL A 18 -4.09 4.94 -5.16
CA VAL A 18 -3.83 6.29 -5.68
C VAL A 18 -4.00 6.32 -7.21
N GLU A 19 -3.62 5.23 -7.88
CA GLU A 19 -3.79 5.03 -9.31
C GLU A 19 -4.80 3.90 -9.57
N THR A 20 -5.25 3.78 -10.82
CA THR A 20 -6.20 2.71 -11.24
C THR A 20 -5.55 1.33 -11.34
N SER A 21 -4.22 1.28 -11.42
CA SER A 21 -3.43 0.05 -11.54
C SER A 21 -2.43 -0.07 -10.39
N GLU A 22 -2.27 -1.27 -9.86
CA GLU A 22 -1.27 -1.60 -8.84
C GLU A 22 -0.04 -2.28 -9.49
N PRO A 23 1.15 -2.28 -8.84
CA PRO A 23 2.37 -2.84 -9.43
C PRO A 23 2.28 -4.27 -9.99
N PRO A 24 1.52 -5.22 -9.40
CA PRO A 24 1.36 -6.56 -9.97
C PRO A 24 0.68 -6.55 -11.35
N MET A 25 -0.15 -5.54 -11.64
CA MET A 25 -0.84 -5.39 -12.93
C MET A 25 0.11 -4.96 -14.06
N VAL A 26 1.30 -4.46 -13.70
CA VAL A 26 2.33 -3.98 -14.65
C VAL A 26 3.65 -4.75 -14.55
N GLY A 27 3.65 -5.91 -13.89
CA GLY A 27 4.76 -6.86 -13.91
C GLY A 27 5.57 -7.03 -12.63
N ALA A 28 5.15 -6.46 -11.50
CA ALA A 28 5.74 -6.82 -10.20
C ALA A 28 5.34 -8.26 -9.81
N ASP A 29 6.31 -9.07 -9.38
CA ASP A 29 6.05 -10.43 -8.91
C ASP A 29 5.44 -10.46 -7.49
N LEU A 30 5.76 -9.46 -6.67
CA LEU A 30 5.32 -9.37 -5.28
C LEU A 30 5.20 -7.91 -4.84
N ILE A 31 4.15 -7.60 -4.09
CA ILE A 31 4.01 -6.34 -3.35
C ILE A 31 3.79 -6.59 -1.88
N VAL A 32 4.23 -5.63 -1.08
CA VAL A 32 4.02 -5.59 0.36
C VAL A 32 3.58 -4.20 0.80
N GLY A 33 2.86 -4.14 1.91
CA GLY A 33 2.52 -2.87 2.52
C GLY A 33 1.87 -3.03 3.89
N SER A 34 1.48 -1.90 4.47
CA SER A 34 0.97 -1.83 5.85
C SER A 34 -0.54 -1.58 5.88
N LEU A 35 -1.25 -2.35 6.69
CA LEU A 35 -2.69 -2.15 6.90
C LEU A 35 -3.00 -0.95 7.80
N ILE A 36 -2.02 -0.30 8.45
CA ILE A 36 -2.27 0.98 9.15
C ILE A 36 -2.11 2.20 8.23
N LYS A 37 -1.82 1.98 6.94
CA LYS A 37 -1.71 3.02 5.91
C LYS A 37 -2.96 3.00 5.01
N ASN A 38 -2.79 3.30 3.73
CA ASN A 38 -3.85 3.40 2.73
C ASN A 38 -4.87 2.24 2.79
N PRO A 39 -4.48 0.94 2.70
CA PRO A 39 -5.45 -0.15 2.65
C PRO A 39 -6.20 -0.39 3.95
N GLY A 40 -5.79 0.25 5.04
CA GLY A 40 -6.51 0.22 6.31
C GLY A 40 -7.72 1.15 6.37
N GLY A 41 -7.83 2.10 5.44
CA GLY A 41 -8.91 3.08 5.43
C GLY A 41 -9.10 3.81 6.76
N THR A 42 -8.01 4.07 7.51
CA THR A 42 -7.99 4.64 8.88
C THR A 42 -8.69 3.83 9.97
N ILE A 43 -9.13 2.59 9.65
CA ILE A 43 -9.94 1.75 10.54
C ILE A 43 -9.16 0.52 11.01
N ALA A 44 -8.36 -0.08 10.12
CA ALA A 44 -7.59 -1.27 10.47
C ALA A 44 -6.60 -0.94 11.61
N PRO A 45 -6.65 -1.69 12.74
CA PRO A 45 -5.91 -1.33 13.94
C PRO A 45 -4.42 -1.70 13.86
N CYS A 46 -4.08 -2.68 13.01
CA CYS A 46 -2.73 -3.20 12.83
C CYS A 46 -2.65 -4.06 11.55
N GLY A 47 -1.44 -4.55 11.26
CA GLY A 47 -1.19 -5.58 10.27
C GLY A 47 -0.47 -5.10 9.02
N GLY A 48 -0.24 -6.04 8.11
CA GLY A 48 0.38 -5.83 6.81
C GLY A 48 -0.16 -6.82 5.80
N TYR A 49 0.13 -6.59 4.53
CA TYR A 49 -0.28 -7.47 3.44
C TYR A 49 0.92 -7.85 2.57
N VAL A 50 0.78 -9.01 1.92
CA VAL A 50 1.64 -9.49 0.85
C VAL A 50 0.71 -9.97 -0.26
N ALA A 51 0.92 -9.52 -1.49
CA ALA A 51 0.13 -9.92 -2.66
C ALA A 51 1.03 -10.10 -3.89
N GLY A 52 0.71 -11.04 -4.76
CA GLY A 52 1.51 -11.33 -5.96
C GLY A 52 1.50 -12.80 -6.33
N ASN A 53 2.59 -13.26 -6.94
CA ASN A 53 2.76 -14.63 -7.41
C ASN A 53 2.63 -15.64 -6.27
N LYS A 54 1.83 -16.69 -6.49
CA LYS A 54 1.46 -17.69 -5.49
C LYS A 54 2.67 -18.28 -4.76
N ASP A 55 3.70 -18.68 -5.49
CA ASP A 55 4.89 -19.32 -4.91
C ASP A 55 5.67 -18.36 -4.00
N LEU A 56 5.72 -17.08 -4.33
CA LEU A 56 6.36 -16.05 -3.52
C LEU A 56 5.54 -15.70 -2.28
N VAL A 57 4.22 -15.64 -2.42
CA VAL A 57 3.31 -15.44 -1.28
C VAL A 57 3.43 -16.62 -0.31
N VAL A 58 3.46 -17.87 -0.80
CA VAL A 58 3.67 -19.07 0.04
C VAL A 58 5.04 -19.04 0.72
N ALA A 59 6.09 -18.62 0.03
CA ALA A 59 7.41 -18.45 0.65
C ALA A 59 7.40 -17.39 1.77
N ALA A 60 6.70 -16.28 1.56
CA ALA A 60 6.55 -15.23 2.57
C ALA A 60 5.76 -15.72 3.79
N THR A 61 4.72 -16.53 3.61
CA THR A 61 3.92 -17.07 4.73
C THR A 61 4.69 -18.10 5.53
N ALA A 62 5.47 -18.97 4.87
CA ALA A 62 6.39 -19.89 5.54
C ALA A 62 7.45 -19.16 6.37
N ARG A 63 7.86 -17.95 5.95
CA ARG A 63 8.75 -17.09 6.73
C ARG A 63 8.05 -16.42 7.92
N LEU A 64 6.79 -16.02 7.76
CA LEU A 64 6.00 -15.39 8.82
C LEU A 64 5.67 -16.37 9.95
N SER A 65 5.36 -17.62 9.61
CA SER A 65 5.01 -18.68 10.55
C SER A 65 6.20 -19.64 10.75
N ALA A 66 6.16 -20.80 10.11
CA ALA A 66 7.26 -21.74 10.02
C ALA A 66 7.14 -22.57 8.72
N PRO A 67 8.25 -23.15 8.22
CA PRO A 67 8.21 -24.07 7.09
C PRO A 67 7.19 -25.20 7.30
N GLY A 68 6.32 -25.41 6.32
CA GLY A 68 5.29 -26.46 6.36
C GLY A 68 3.95 -26.07 7.02
N LEU A 69 3.89 -24.98 7.80
CA LEU A 69 2.63 -24.50 8.40
C LEU A 69 1.85 -23.55 7.49
N GLY A 70 2.55 -22.69 6.75
CA GLY A 70 1.94 -21.71 5.85
C GLY A 70 0.96 -20.77 6.58
N VAL A 71 -0.27 -20.69 6.07
CA VAL A 71 -1.36 -19.82 6.59
C VAL A 71 -2.49 -20.60 7.27
N GLU A 72 -2.36 -21.91 7.42
CA GLU A 72 -3.45 -22.74 7.98
C GLU A 72 -3.68 -22.49 9.47
N PHE A 73 -2.67 -21.93 10.15
CA PHE A 73 -2.72 -21.61 11.58
C PHE A 73 -2.53 -20.11 11.81
N GLY A 74 -3.46 -19.52 12.55
CA GLY A 74 -3.43 -18.11 12.92
C GLY A 74 -4.80 -17.66 13.43
N SER A 75 -4.87 -17.25 14.69
CA SER A 75 -6.12 -16.72 15.25
C SER A 75 -6.26 -15.24 14.91
N ALA A 76 -7.33 -14.89 14.18
CA ALA A 76 -7.71 -13.51 13.94
C ALA A 76 -9.00 -13.21 14.73
N PRO A 77 -8.96 -12.38 15.79
CA PRO A 77 -10.16 -12.02 16.53
C PRO A 77 -11.22 -11.41 15.60
N GLY A 78 -12.48 -11.81 15.74
CA GLY A 78 -13.54 -11.39 14.80
C GLY A 78 -13.73 -9.86 14.69
N HIS A 79 -13.48 -9.12 15.78
CA HIS A 79 -13.52 -7.66 15.76
C HIS A 79 -12.40 -7.04 14.91
N VAL A 80 -11.23 -7.67 14.85
CA VAL A 80 -10.11 -7.26 13.99
C VAL A 80 -10.44 -7.54 12.53
N MET A 81 -10.97 -8.74 12.22
CA MET A 81 -11.38 -9.09 10.86
C MET A 81 -12.43 -8.12 10.30
N ARG A 82 -13.45 -7.79 11.10
CA ARG A 82 -14.45 -6.78 10.72
C ARG A 82 -13.80 -5.43 10.40
N ALA A 83 -12.87 -4.96 11.25
CA ALA A 83 -12.18 -3.70 11.06
C ALA A 83 -11.29 -3.72 9.80
N MET A 84 -10.60 -4.83 9.52
CA MET A 84 -9.79 -5.00 8.30
C MET A 84 -10.65 -4.91 7.04
N PHE A 85 -11.78 -5.63 6.99
CA PHE A 85 -12.67 -5.58 5.82
C PHE A 85 -13.35 -4.22 5.65
N GLN A 86 -13.81 -3.61 6.75
CA GLN A 86 -14.40 -2.27 6.71
C GLN A 86 -13.38 -1.22 6.24
N GLY A 87 -12.16 -1.31 6.75
CA GLY A 87 -11.04 -0.47 6.35
C GLY A 87 -10.73 -0.60 4.87
N LEU A 88 -10.59 -1.84 4.38
CA LEU A 88 -10.31 -2.11 2.97
C LEU A 88 -11.41 -1.58 2.04
N PHE A 89 -12.69 -1.73 2.42
CA PHE A 89 -13.81 -1.22 1.64
C PHE A 89 -13.82 0.32 1.55
N LEU A 90 -13.45 1.00 2.63
CA LEU A 90 -13.41 2.46 2.69
C LEU A 90 -12.08 3.07 2.22
N ALA A 91 -11.03 2.25 2.06
CA ALA A 91 -9.68 2.69 1.73
C ALA A 91 -9.60 3.58 0.48
N PRO A 92 -10.23 3.24 -0.68
CA PRO A 92 -10.15 4.09 -1.86
C PRO A 92 -10.69 5.51 -1.62
N GLN A 93 -11.78 5.64 -0.85
CA GLN A 93 -12.33 6.94 -0.49
C GLN A 93 -11.38 7.71 0.43
N MET A 94 -10.83 7.07 1.47
CA MET A 94 -9.91 7.74 2.40
C MET A 94 -8.61 8.17 1.73
N VAL A 95 -8.09 7.37 0.80
CA VAL A 95 -6.93 7.73 -0.02
C VAL A 95 -7.26 8.95 -0.90
N GLY A 96 -8.42 8.97 -1.55
CA GLY A 96 -8.88 10.11 -2.33
C GLY A 96 -8.95 11.41 -1.50
N GLU A 97 -9.44 11.35 -0.27
CA GLU A 97 -9.46 12.50 0.64
C GLU A 97 -8.04 12.95 1.04
N ALA A 98 -7.13 12.02 1.30
CA ALA A 98 -5.72 12.34 1.60
C ALA A 98 -5.01 13.03 0.41
N VAL A 99 -5.22 12.54 -0.81
CA VAL A 99 -4.65 13.13 -2.04
C VAL A 99 -5.15 14.56 -2.22
N LYS A 100 -6.47 14.79 -2.11
CA LYS A 100 -7.06 16.13 -2.21
C LYS A 100 -6.50 17.07 -1.14
N GLY A 101 -6.41 16.62 0.11
CA GLY A 101 -5.85 17.40 1.21
C GLY A 101 -4.40 17.79 0.98
N GLY A 102 -3.57 16.85 0.50
CA GLY A 102 -2.19 17.11 0.17
C GLY A 102 -2.01 18.09 -1.01
N LEU A 103 -2.85 17.98 -2.05
CA LEU A 103 -2.89 18.95 -3.15
C LEU A 103 -3.29 20.35 -2.67
N LEU A 104 -4.28 20.46 -1.80
CA LEU A 104 -4.70 21.74 -1.24
C LEU A 104 -3.55 22.39 -0.45
N ILE A 105 -2.88 21.63 0.42
CA ILE A 105 -1.72 22.12 1.18
C ILE A 105 -0.61 22.57 0.23
N ALA A 106 -0.30 21.78 -0.80
CA ALA A 106 0.71 22.11 -1.80
C ALA A 106 0.42 23.47 -2.47
N GLN A 107 -0.83 23.67 -2.91
CA GLN A 107 -1.25 24.91 -3.58
C GLN A 107 -1.20 26.11 -2.63
N VAL A 108 -1.66 25.96 -1.39
CA VAL A 108 -1.61 27.03 -0.38
C VAL A 108 -0.17 27.42 -0.05
N MET A 109 0.72 26.44 0.14
CA MET A 109 2.12 26.68 0.48
C MET A 109 2.88 27.31 -0.69
N SER A 110 2.65 26.82 -1.91
CA SER A 110 3.23 27.40 -3.13
C SER A 110 2.80 28.86 -3.33
N ALA A 111 1.52 29.19 -3.10
CA ALA A 111 1.03 30.56 -3.16
C ALA A 111 1.65 31.50 -2.09
N LYS A 112 2.24 30.94 -1.03
CA LYS A 112 2.99 31.68 0.00
C LYS A 112 4.48 31.76 -0.27
N GLY A 113 4.96 31.23 -1.40
CA GLY A 113 6.37 31.26 -1.80
C GLY A 113 7.22 30.15 -1.20
N TYR A 114 6.61 29.14 -0.58
CA TYR A 114 7.36 27.96 -0.13
C TYR A 114 7.62 27.02 -1.30
N GLU A 115 8.84 26.49 -1.35
CA GLU A 115 9.18 25.44 -2.29
C GLU A 115 8.49 24.14 -1.91
N PHE A 116 8.11 23.38 -2.95
CA PHE A 116 7.39 22.14 -2.77
C PHE A 116 7.81 21.14 -3.83
N ASN A 117 8.21 19.95 -3.39
CA ASN A 117 8.47 18.84 -4.30
C ASN A 117 7.17 18.11 -4.61
N HIS A 118 6.56 18.49 -5.73
CA HIS A 118 5.51 17.70 -6.35
C HIS A 118 6.15 16.65 -7.26
N PHE A 119 5.79 15.37 -7.09
CA PHE A 119 6.04 14.39 -8.15
C PHE A 119 5.17 14.80 -9.35
N GLN A 120 5.77 15.48 -10.32
CA GLN A 120 5.04 15.92 -11.51
C GLN A 120 4.65 14.72 -12.38
N GLY A 121 3.36 14.63 -12.71
CA GLY A 121 2.84 13.81 -13.82
C GLY A 121 1.88 12.72 -13.40
N HIS A 122 2.14 12.01 -12.30
CA HIS A 122 1.36 10.83 -11.87
C HIS A 122 1.39 10.76 -10.35
N HIS A 123 0.23 10.64 -9.70
CA HIS A 123 0.13 10.53 -8.25
C HIS A 123 0.50 9.10 -7.85
N ALA A 124 1.78 8.75 -7.84
CA ALA A 124 2.19 7.40 -7.44
C ALA A 124 2.11 7.16 -5.92
N MET A 125 1.92 8.23 -5.12
CA MET A 125 2.00 8.17 -3.67
C MET A 125 1.27 9.35 -3.00
N ILE A 126 0.67 9.14 -1.82
CA ILE A 126 0.00 10.22 -1.05
C ILE A 126 0.94 11.16 -0.27
N LEU A 127 2.26 10.90 -0.28
CA LEU A 127 3.24 11.67 0.48
C LEU A 127 3.65 12.94 -0.28
N TYR A 128 3.48 14.07 0.40
CA TYR A 128 3.90 15.38 -0.05
C TYR A 128 4.95 15.93 0.92
N ARG A 129 6.15 16.22 0.41
CA ARG A 129 7.27 16.70 1.23
C ARG A 129 7.43 18.21 1.04
N LEU A 130 7.17 18.97 2.10
CA LEU A 130 7.65 20.35 2.23
C LEU A 130 9.18 20.27 2.34
N VAL A 131 9.88 21.01 1.49
CA VAL A 131 11.34 21.09 1.48
C VAL A 131 11.79 22.29 2.29
#